data_AF-A0A6A0H771-F1
#
_entry.id   AF-A0A6A0H771-F1
#
_cell.length_a   1.000
_cell.length_b   1.000
_cell.length_c   1.000
_cell.angle_alpha   90.00
_cell.angle_beta   90.00
_cell.angle_gamma   90.00
#
_symmetry.space_group_name_H-M   'P 1'
#
loop_
_entity.id
_entity.type
_entity.pdbx_description
1 polymer ?
#
loop_
_entity_poly.entity_id
_entity_poly.type
_entity_poly.pdbx_seq_one_letter_code
_entity_poly.pdbx_strand_id
1 'polypeptide(L)'
;MEVGVAYTAGEQRTTRGVVPASPDRGRRSPKSSLHVDFAAPGEMKERKEKYLTAKYGAHQMALIRKRLGVEMWMYDKLQMLYPSKPSTNEEKEVDLDELLDLDEDVKRRKFLREHLSDCKLPREDVEKFVDELLERAKIL
;
A
#
# COMPACT_ATOMS: atom_id res chain seq x y z
N MET A 1 -22.91 22.31 32.67
CA MET A 1 -24.33 22.59 32.94
C MET A 1 -25.04 22.56 31.61
N GLU A 2 -25.80 21.48 31.42
CA GLU A 2 -27.04 21.33 30.64
C GLU A 2 -27.56 22.59 29.93
N VAL A 3 -27.90 22.45 28.66
CA VAL A 3 -29.21 22.78 28.03
C VAL A 3 -29.04 22.66 26.51
N GLY A 4 -29.92 22.11 25.69
CA GLY A 4 -31.24 21.54 25.88
C GLY A 4 -31.72 21.11 24.49
N VAL A 5 -32.46 20.00 24.45
CA VAL A 5 -33.12 19.50 23.25
C VAL A 5 -34.32 20.39 22.93
N ALA A 6 -34.56 20.72 21.65
CA ALA A 6 -35.86 21.17 21.18
C ALA A 6 -36.15 20.69 19.76
N TYR A 7 -37.22 19.93 19.67
CA TYR A 7 -37.96 19.43 18.53
C TYR A 7 -38.87 20.56 17.99
N THR A 8 -39.25 20.55 16.70
CA THR A 8 -40.63 20.76 16.21
C THR A 8 -40.76 20.67 14.68
N ALA A 9 -41.97 20.28 14.27
CA ALA A 9 -42.44 19.87 12.96
C ALA A 9 -43.08 21.02 12.13
N GLY A 10 -43.42 20.72 10.87
CA GLY A 10 -44.34 21.49 10.00
C GLY A 10 -43.95 21.38 8.51
N GLU A 11 -44.53 20.54 7.64
CA GLU A 11 -45.91 20.46 7.10
C GLU A 11 -46.07 21.22 5.74
N GLN A 12 -46.77 20.58 4.77
CA GLN A 12 -47.47 21.11 3.55
C GLN A 12 -46.63 21.31 2.28
N ARG A 13 -47.10 21.15 1.02
CA ARG A 13 -48.20 20.45 0.30
C ARG A 13 -47.98 20.77 -1.20
N THR A 14 -48.34 19.85 -2.10
CA THR A 14 -48.72 19.99 -3.54
C THR A 14 -47.94 20.98 -4.46
N THR A 15 -47.50 20.59 -5.65
CA THR A 15 -48.35 20.59 -6.85
C THR A 15 -47.70 19.79 -7.99
N ARG A 16 -48.55 19.12 -8.77
CA ARG A 16 -48.25 18.44 -10.05
C ARG A 16 -47.98 19.48 -11.14
N GLY A 17 -46.89 19.31 -11.89
CA GLY A 17 -46.64 20.00 -13.16
C GLY A 17 -46.32 18.97 -14.26
N VAL A 18 -47.26 18.79 -15.18
CA VAL A 18 -47.16 17.95 -16.38
C VAL A 18 -46.25 18.62 -17.39
N VAL A 19 -45.22 17.92 -17.89
CA VAL A 19 -44.42 18.34 -19.06
C VAL A 19 -44.76 17.44 -20.26
N PRO A 20 -45.14 17.99 -21.42
CA PRO A 20 -45.46 17.18 -22.59
C PRO A 20 -44.20 16.74 -23.34
N ALA A 21 -44.23 15.47 -23.78
CA ALA A 21 -43.24 14.85 -24.63
C ALA A 21 -43.32 15.41 -26.07
N SER A 22 -42.16 15.53 -26.73
CA SER A 22 -42.05 15.57 -28.19
C SER A 22 -40.89 14.67 -28.62
N PRO A 23 -41.09 13.77 -29.60
CA PRO A 23 -40.04 12.91 -30.15
C PRO A 23 -39.44 13.56 -31.41
N ASP A 24 -38.13 13.48 -31.61
CA ASP A 24 -37.56 13.05 -32.91
C ASP A 24 -36.01 12.95 -32.88
N ARG A 25 -35.52 12.00 -33.69
CA ARG A 25 -34.18 11.86 -34.27
C ARG A 25 -33.01 11.50 -33.37
N GLY A 26 -32.74 10.19 -33.38
CA GLY A 26 -31.49 9.59 -32.96
C GLY A 26 -30.26 10.26 -33.57
N ARG A 27 -29.39 10.75 -32.71
CA ARG A 27 -28.02 11.15 -33.05
C ARG A 27 -27.09 10.04 -32.55
N ARG A 28 -26.64 9.20 -33.48
CA ARG A 28 -25.60 8.19 -33.23
C ARG A 28 -24.41 8.88 -32.59
N SER A 29 -24.02 8.45 -31.40
CA SER A 29 -22.74 8.77 -30.79
C SER A 29 -21.63 8.31 -31.76
N PRO A 30 -20.75 9.20 -32.26
CA PRO A 30 -19.61 8.73 -33.02
C PRO A 30 -18.68 8.03 -32.02
N LYS A 31 -18.46 6.74 -32.23
CA LYS A 31 -17.35 6.01 -31.63
C LYS A 31 -16.08 6.78 -32.01
N SER A 32 -15.49 7.49 -31.07
CA SER A 32 -14.19 8.13 -31.26
C SER A 32 -13.17 7.02 -31.51
N SER A 33 -12.93 6.71 -32.77
CA SER A 33 -11.76 5.95 -33.19
C SER A 33 -10.54 6.67 -32.61
N LEU A 34 -9.69 5.95 -31.87
CA LEU A 34 -8.36 6.44 -31.50
C LEU A 34 -7.57 6.66 -32.79
N HIS A 35 -7.70 7.86 -33.36
CA HIS A 35 -6.89 8.28 -34.48
C HIS A 35 -5.57 8.79 -33.90
N VAL A 36 -4.45 8.26 -34.41
CA VAL A 36 -3.12 8.74 -34.05
C VAL A 36 -2.74 9.82 -35.07
N ASP A 37 -2.73 11.07 -34.63
CA ASP A 37 -2.27 12.17 -35.46
C ASP A 37 -0.74 12.15 -35.50
N PHE A 38 -0.17 11.88 -36.68
CA PHE A 38 1.26 12.07 -36.92
C PHE A 38 1.51 13.56 -37.16
N ALA A 39 2.17 14.23 -36.21
CA ALA A 39 2.54 15.63 -36.35
C ALA A 39 3.50 15.81 -37.55
N ALA A 40 3.13 16.68 -38.48
CA ALA A 40 3.99 17.12 -39.57
C ALA A 40 5.21 17.90 -39.02
N PRO A 41 6.36 17.86 -39.70
CA PRO A 41 7.61 18.41 -39.17
C PRO A 41 7.54 19.94 -39.17
N GLY A 42 7.28 20.55 -38.00
CA GLY A 42 7.26 22.01 -37.89
C GLY A 42 6.86 22.59 -36.53
N GLU A 43 6.12 21.88 -35.68
CA GLU A 43 5.71 22.42 -34.37
C GLU A 43 6.43 21.71 -33.22
N MET A 44 7.70 22.08 -33.03
CA MET A 44 8.45 21.76 -31.81
C MET A 44 8.04 22.74 -30.69
N LYS A 45 6.75 22.78 -30.34
CA LYS A 45 6.28 23.61 -29.22
C LYS A 45 6.50 22.86 -27.91
N GLU A 46 7.59 23.23 -27.24
CA GLU A 46 7.83 23.11 -25.80
C GLU A 46 7.47 21.76 -25.16
N ARG A 47 8.48 20.88 -25.16
CA ARG A 47 8.97 20.17 -23.96
C ARG A 47 7.91 19.99 -22.86
N LYS A 48 6.94 19.11 -23.09
CA LYS A 48 6.18 18.51 -21.99
C LYS A 48 7.16 17.67 -21.19
N GLU A 49 7.77 18.26 -20.18
CA GLU A 49 8.41 17.53 -19.08
C GLU A 49 7.29 16.75 -18.37
N LYS A 50 6.92 15.61 -18.97
CA LYS A 50 6.05 14.63 -18.36
C LYS A 50 6.87 14.02 -17.24
N TYR A 51 6.74 14.56 -16.03
CA TYR A 51 7.29 13.88 -14.85
C TYR A 51 6.74 12.46 -14.85
N LEU A 52 7.64 11.48 -15.04
CA LEU A 52 7.38 10.04 -15.06
C LEU A 52 7.06 9.50 -13.65
N THR A 53 6.53 10.32 -12.76
CA THR A 53 6.13 9.92 -11.42
C THR A 53 4.67 9.54 -11.45
N ALA A 54 4.41 8.34 -11.97
CA ALA A 54 3.15 7.68 -11.71
C ALA A 54 2.95 7.58 -10.19
N LYS A 55 1.80 8.06 -9.70
CA LYS A 55 1.46 8.02 -8.28
C LYS A 55 0.94 6.63 -7.93
N TYR A 56 1.44 6.05 -6.85
CA TYR A 56 0.88 4.83 -6.28
C TYR A 56 -0.57 5.04 -5.84
N GLY A 57 -1.46 4.11 -6.20
CA GLY A 57 -2.85 4.11 -5.74
C GLY A 57 -2.96 3.85 -4.23
N ALA A 58 -4.14 4.08 -3.65
CA ALA A 58 -4.38 3.93 -2.22
C ALA A 58 -3.98 2.53 -1.69
N HIS A 59 -4.30 1.46 -2.45
CA HIS A 59 -3.93 0.09 -2.11
C HIS A 59 -2.41 -0.13 -2.14
N GLN A 60 -1.73 0.32 -3.20
CA GLN A 60 -0.27 0.24 -3.32
C GLN A 60 0.42 0.99 -2.17
N MET A 61 -0.08 2.18 -1.83
CA MET A 61 0.40 2.95 -0.67
C MET A 61 0.11 2.26 0.66
N ALA A 62 -0.93 1.43 0.77
CA ALA A 62 -1.18 0.64 1.96
C ALA A 62 -0.20 -0.54 2.05
N LEU A 63 0.07 -1.25 0.94
CA LEU A 63 1.06 -2.33 0.88
C LEU A 63 2.47 -1.85 1.21
N ILE A 64 2.90 -0.73 0.62
CA ILE A 64 4.21 -0.12 0.92
C ILE A 64 4.32 0.20 2.41
N ARG A 65 3.29 0.80 3.01
CA ARG A 65 3.27 1.11 4.44
C ARG A 65 3.31 -0.14 5.32
N LYS A 66 2.60 -1.21 4.95
CA LYS A 66 2.68 -2.49 5.66
C LYS A 66 4.07 -3.10 5.58
N ARG A 67 4.67 -3.16 4.39
CA ARG A 67 6.03 -3.70 4.17
C ARG A 67 7.06 -2.95 5.00
N LEU A 68 7.05 -1.62 4.92
CA LEU A 68 7.91 -0.76 5.75
C LEU A 68 7.70 -1.00 7.24
N GLY A 69 6.46 -1.23 7.69
CA GLY A 69 6.18 -1.56 9.08
C GLY A 69 6.82 -2.87 9.54
N VAL A 70 6.84 -3.90 8.68
CA VAL A 70 7.50 -5.18 8.97
C VAL A 70 9.02 -5.02 8.94
N GLU A 71 9.58 -4.32 7.94
CA GLU A 71 11.02 -4.04 7.85
C GLU A 71 11.55 -3.27 9.07
N MET A 72 10.86 -2.19 9.45
CA MET A 72 11.26 -1.38 10.60
C MET A 72 11.22 -2.19 11.90
N TRP A 73 10.15 -2.96 12.10
CA TRP A 73 10.05 -3.84 13.26
C TRP A 73 11.15 -4.91 13.28
N MET A 74 11.47 -5.50 12.12
CA MET A 74 12.52 -6.50 11.99
C MET A 74 13.89 -5.90 12.33
N TYR A 75 14.19 -4.70 11.82
CA TYR A 75 15.40 -3.96 12.15
C TYR A 75 15.53 -3.72 13.66
N ASP A 76 14.49 -3.18 14.30
CA ASP A 76 14.49 -2.92 15.75
C ASP A 76 14.75 -4.21 16.54
N LYS A 77 14.11 -5.32 16.15
CA LYS A 77 14.29 -6.61 16.82
C LYS A 77 15.66 -7.21 16.58
N LEU A 78 16.22 -7.11 15.38
CA LEU A 78 17.58 -7.55 15.11
C LEU A 78 18.60 -6.74 15.91
N GLN A 79 18.40 -5.43 16.06
CA GLN A 79 19.24 -4.60 16.91
C GLN A 79 19.16 -5.00 18.40
N MET A 80 17.99 -5.45 18.88
CA MET A 80 17.86 -6.04 20.22
C MET A 80 18.59 -7.39 20.33
N LEU A 81 18.54 -8.22 19.27
CA LEU A 81 19.16 -9.54 19.25
C LEU A 81 20.70 -9.48 19.15
N TYR A 82 21.20 -8.50 18.41
CA TYR A 82 22.61 -8.24 18.18
C TYR A 82 22.94 -6.84 18.69
N PRO A 83 23.04 -6.64 20.02
CA PRO A 83 23.40 -5.35 20.57
C PRO A 83 24.79 -4.94 20.06
N SER A 84 24.80 -3.91 19.23
CA SER A 84 26.02 -3.43 18.57
C SER A 84 27.07 -3.06 19.62
N LYS A 85 28.24 -3.68 19.53
CA LYS A 85 29.40 -3.24 20.31
C LYS A 85 29.98 -2.04 19.56
N PRO A 86 30.34 -0.94 20.25
CA PRO A 86 30.81 0.29 19.59
C PRO A 86 32.06 0.09 18.73
N SER A 87 32.75 -1.05 18.86
CA SER A 87 33.95 -1.42 18.10
C SER A 87 33.69 -2.27 16.86
N THR A 88 32.48 -2.83 16.69
CA THR A 88 32.22 -3.89 15.73
C THR A 88 30.94 -3.55 14.99
N ASN A 89 31.06 -2.97 13.78
CA ASN A 89 29.95 -2.66 12.87
C ASN A 89 29.41 -3.96 12.22
N GLU A 90 29.09 -4.97 13.02
CA GLU A 90 28.42 -6.19 12.56
C GLU A 90 26.92 -6.00 12.72
N GLU A 91 26.33 -5.23 11.81
CA GLU A 91 24.88 -5.07 11.70
C GLU A 91 24.32 -6.27 10.93
N LYS A 92 23.47 -7.06 11.61
CA LYS A 92 22.81 -8.21 10.99
C LYS A 92 21.51 -7.75 10.34
N GLU A 93 21.37 -8.01 9.04
CA GLU A 93 20.16 -7.73 8.26
C GLU A 93 19.56 -9.04 7.74
N VAL A 94 18.23 -9.08 7.63
CA VAL A 94 17.46 -10.19 7.04
C VAL A 94 16.69 -9.62 5.86
N ASP A 95 16.86 -10.19 4.67
CA ASP A 95 16.13 -9.74 3.48
C ASP A 95 14.69 -10.27 3.48
N LEU A 96 13.72 -9.35 3.58
CA LEU A 96 12.31 -9.71 3.64
C LEU A 96 11.80 -10.31 2.33
N ASP A 97 12.30 -9.85 1.18
CA ASP A 97 11.87 -10.39 -0.12
C ASP A 97 12.32 -11.84 -0.31
N GLU A 98 13.57 -12.17 0.07
CA GLU A 98 14.07 -13.54 0.01
C GLU A 98 13.25 -14.48 0.92
N LEU A 99 12.85 -13.99 2.09
CA LEU A 99 11.97 -14.75 2.99
C LEU A 99 10.58 -14.98 2.37
N LEU A 100 10.03 -13.97 1.68
CA LEU A 100 8.71 -14.05 1.05
C LEU A 100 8.70 -14.95 -0.19
N ASP A 101 9.81 -15.07 -0.91
CA ASP A 101 9.98 -15.97 -2.07
C ASP A 101 9.85 -17.46 -1.70
N LEU A 102 10.00 -17.81 -0.41
CA LEU A 102 9.78 -19.17 0.07
C LEU A 102 8.28 -19.43 0.29
N ASP A 103 7.74 -20.49 -0.33
CA ASP A 103 6.30 -20.80 -0.27
C ASP A 103 5.81 -21.41 1.07
N GLU A 104 6.71 -22.03 1.83
CA GLU A 104 6.35 -22.81 3.03
C GLU A 104 6.94 -22.21 4.31
N ASP A 105 6.12 -22.03 5.34
CA ASP A 105 6.53 -21.55 6.66
C ASP A 105 7.64 -22.41 7.30
N VAL A 106 7.66 -23.72 7.02
CA VAL A 106 8.71 -24.63 7.51
C VAL A 106 10.07 -24.26 6.91
N LYS A 107 10.11 -23.94 5.60
CA LYS A 107 11.34 -23.50 4.91
C LYS A 107 11.76 -22.12 5.41
N ARG A 108 10.81 -21.18 5.56
CA ARG A 108 11.04 -19.85 6.12
C ARG A 108 11.65 -19.90 7.53
N ARG A 109 11.09 -20.74 8.42
CA ARG A 109 11.65 -20.96 9.78
C ARG A 109 13.07 -21.49 9.71
N LYS A 110 13.33 -22.47 8.84
CA LYS A 110 14.66 -23.07 8.71
C LYS A 110 15.68 -22.02 8.23
N PHE A 111 15.33 -21.25 7.20
CA PHE A 111 16.15 -20.16 6.68
C PHE A 111 16.49 -19.14 7.76
N LEU A 112 15.49 -18.65 8.51
CA LEU A 112 15.72 -17.69 9.59
C LEU A 112 16.59 -18.26 10.73
N ARG A 113 16.38 -19.53 11.12
CA ARG A 113 17.21 -20.18 12.15
C ARG A 113 18.66 -20.35 11.71
N GLU A 114 18.89 -20.63 10.44
CA GLU A 114 20.23 -20.76 9.88
C GLU A 114 20.92 -19.39 9.83
N HIS A 115 20.19 -18.36 9.36
CA HIS A 115 20.70 -16.99 9.28
C HIS A 115 21.03 -16.39 10.66
N LEU A 116 20.25 -16.73 11.69
CA LEU A 116 20.41 -16.26 13.07
C LEU A 116 21.21 -17.23 13.96
N SER A 117 21.88 -18.22 13.39
CA SER A 117 22.62 -19.25 14.13
C SER A 117 23.82 -18.71 14.91
N ASP A 118 24.31 -17.53 14.52
CA ASP A 118 25.40 -16.76 15.15
C ASP A 118 24.92 -15.90 16.34
N CYS A 119 23.62 -15.85 16.62
CA CYS A 119 23.05 -15.07 17.71
C CYS A 119 23.53 -15.62 19.08
N LYS A 120 23.99 -14.71 19.95
CA LYS A 120 24.52 -15.04 21.29
C LYS A 120 23.47 -15.04 22.39
N LEU A 121 22.24 -14.62 22.06
CA LEU A 121 21.13 -14.54 22.99
C LEU A 121 20.45 -15.91 23.21
N PRO A 122 19.57 -16.02 24.22
CA PRO A 122 18.82 -17.24 24.47
C PRO A 122 18.05 -17.67 23.23
N ARG A 123 18.06 -18.98 22.97
CA ARG A 123 17.33 -19.57 21.84
C ARG A 123 15.83 -19.25 21.89
N GLU A 124 15.25 -19.11 23.08
CA GLU A 124 13.85 -18.75 23.25
C GLU A 124 13.53 -17.37 22.64
N ASP A 125 14.42 -16.39 22.78
CA ASP A 125 14.21 -15.04 22.23
C ASP A 125 14.32 -15.04 20.71
N VAL A 126 15.24 -15.83 20.16
CA VAL A 126 15.37 -16.04 18.71
C VAL A 126 14.14 -16.73 18.15
N GLU A 127 13.62 -17.77 18.81
CA GLU A 127 12.41 -18.47 18.35
C GLU A 127 11.18 -17.56 18.43
N LYS A 128 11.04 -16.74 19.49
CA LYS A 128 9.98 -15.72 19.57
C LYS A 128 10.06 -14.72 18.43
N PHE A 129 11.27 -14.25 18.10
CA PHE A 129 11.48 -13.38 16.94
C PHE A 129 11.05 -14.04 15.64
N VAL A 130 11.44 -15.29 15.40
CA VAL A 130 11.05 -16.05 14.20
C VAL A 130 9.54 -16.21 14.11
N ASP A 131 8.88 -16.58 15.21
CA ASP A 131 7.43 -16.74 15.27
C ASP A 131 6.70 -15.44 14.96
N GLU A 132 7.12 -14.35 15.60
CA GLU A 132 6.56 -13.02 15.41
C GLU A 132 6.80 -12.45 14.01
N LEU A 133 7.96 -12.71 13.41
CA LEU A 133 8.29 -12.28 12.05
C LEU A 133 7.40 -12.98 11.03
N LEU A 134 7.18 -14.29 11.18
CA LEU A 134 6.32 -15.05 10.27
C LEU A 134 4.86 -14.62 10.38
N GLU A 135 4.38 -14.32 11.59
CA GLU A 135 3.02 -13.80 11.76
C GLU A 135 2.85 -12.42 11.08
N ARG A 136 3.87 -11.56 11.20
CA ARG A 136 3.89 -10.26 10.49
C ARG A 136 4.11 -10.40 8.98
N ALA A 137 4.80 -11.43 8.51
CA ALA A 137 4.99 -11.64 7.08
C ALA A 137 3.67 -12.05 6.38
N LYS A 138 2.72 -12.68 7.10
CA LYS A 138 1.41 -13.08 6.55
C LYS A 138 0.48 -11.91 6.20
N ILE A 139 0.72 -10.71 6.75
CA ILE A 139 -0.12 -9.54 6.49
C ILE A 139 0.29 -8.74 5.26
N LEU A 140 1.41 -9.12 4.64
CA LEU A 140 1.97 -8.56 3.41
C LEU A 140 1.39 -9.28 2.19
#